data_AF-A0A381QPY1-F1
#
_entry.id   AF-A0A381QPY1-F1
#
_cell.length_a   1.000
_cell.length_b   1.000
_cell.length_c   1.000
_cell.angle_alpha   90.00
_cell.angle_beta   90.00
_cell.angle_gamma   90.00
#
_symmetry.space_group_name_H-M   'P 1'
#
loop_
_entity.id
_entity.type
_entity.pdbx_description
1 polymer ?
#
loop_
_entity_poly.entity_id
_entity_poly.type
_entity_poly.pdbx_seq_one_letter_code
_entity_poly.pdbx_strand_id
1 'polypeptide(L)'
;MATSNKIKVTDLEFDEIKSNLKAYLSAQDEFQDYDFEGSGMSVLIDMLAYNTHYTGYYANMLGNEMFMDSSSLRDSVVSHAKHLGVTPTSVKTPTAELNFTFTPSGAPTSLTIAKDTKFTTSIDGTSYTFVTNVATNVPRAGDGSYTATGVEIKEGKILNKSYTVDSGDTAQRFIIPNINVDASTISVVIQNSDSDTDTNIYTDGNAIDVTTIKGTDKVFFLQEIEGRKYEITFGDGAVGKQLSDGNIIFIEYIVTGGTLANKASVFTAVGSVATLTSADYILTTNTEATGGADIQTTTSLKFQAPKLYQAQNRATTKDDYKAILLEQRPDIESITAYGGEDADPVQYGKVFIAVKPSGNNVFTNVAKAAIEKSILKQSNVVTVIPIIIDPIFIYLLLDTTVNYDPVTNLTDETTLKTNINTSIQNYHQTNLEKFDQKFRYSMLSQDIDNTNDSIRNNRTTMRYQQRIAIETLDTPITYTLNFNNALQHGNLISSSFIATDGYTYTLVDDTIGNIKAVKLNSGGVWTGSVHIRETGVLHTGEYHYAVDVHDTESQLLDLFILPDGSTDYGTIDYATGKVILNSFRPVTITDGNDYIKITVTPTYNNSDITPLREQILTYDVNDTEAIVINMVAETI
;
A
#
# COMPACT_ATOMS: atom_id res chain seq x y z
N MET A 1 17.26 48.59 46.06
CA MET A 1 17.08 47.13 45.90
C MET A 1 17.51 46.80 44.49
N ALA A 2 18.49 45.91 44.30
CA ALA A 2 18.94 45.53 42.97
C ALA A 2 17.79 44.83 42.23
N THR A 3 17.21 45.53 41.24
CA THR A 3 16.28 44.94 40.30
C THR A 3 17.04 43.91 39.47
N SER A 4 16.58 42.67 39.51
CA SER A 4 17.20 41.53 38.84
C SER A 4 17.33 41.79 37.32
N ASN A 5 18.55 41.99 36.83
CA ASN A 5 18.94 42.02 35.40
C ASN A 5 18.78 40.66 34.70
N LYS A 6 17.60 40.02 34.84
CA LYS A 6 17.33 38.75 34.16
C LYS A 6 16.80 39.04 32.76
N ILE A 7 17.63 38.76 31.77
CA ILE A 7 17.22 38.70 30.37
C ILE A 7 16.09 37.68 30.26
N LYS A 8 14.94 38.08 29.72
CA LYS A 8 13.87 37.13 29.36
C LYS A 8 14.30 36.42 28.06
N VAL A 9 14.47 35.11 28.06
CA VAL A 9 15.00 34.36 26.90
C VAL A 9 13.91 33.54 26.18
N THR A 10 12.65 33.73 26.56
CA THR A 10 11.52 32.95 26.02
C THR A 10 10.93 33.52 24.73
N ASP A 11 11.21 34.79 24.46
CA ASP A 11 10.52 35.59 23.47
C ASP A 11 11.43 35.73 22.24
N LEU A 12 11.05 35.12 21.12
CA LEU A 12 11.88 35.00 19.91
C LEU A 12 11.41 35.91 18.76
N GLU A 13 10.27 36.58 18.92
CA GLU A 13 9.75 37.54 17.95
C GLU A 13 10.63 38.79 17.89
N PHE A 14 10.82 39.34 16.69
CA PHE A 14 11.73 40.46 16.46
C PHE A 14 11.42 41.66 17.38
N ASP A 15 10.15 42.05 17.47
CA ASP A 15 9.71 43.21 18.26
C ASP A 15 9.90 42.98 19.77
N GLU A 16 9.74 41.73 20.23
CA GLU A 16 9.94 41.36 21.63
C GLU A 16 11.43 41.33 21.99
N ILE A 17 12.29 40.79 21.10
CA ILE A 17 13.75 40.85 21.24
C ILE A 17 14.23 42.30 21.30
N LYS A 18 13.72 43.16 20.40
CA LYS A 18 14.02 44.60 20.39
C LYS A 18 13.62 45.26 21.72
N SER A 19 12.40 45.00 22.18
CA SER A 19 11.87 45.55 23.44
C SER A 19 12.72 45.11 24.64
N ASN A 20 13.16 43.85 24.65
CA ASN A 20 14.00 43.29 25.70
C ASN A 20 15.43 43.87 25.68
N LEU A 21 16.04 43.99 24.50
CA LEU A 21 17.34 44.67 24.34
C LEU A 21 17.27 46.11 24.81
N LYS A 22 16.20 46.83 24.46
CA LYS A 22 15.95 48.20 24.94
C LYS A 22 15.84 48.24 26.47
N ALA A 23 15.07 47.34 27.07
CA ALA A 23 14.89 47.26 28.52
C ALA A 23 16.19 46.88 29.26
N TYR A 24 17.03 46.02 28.65
CA TYR A 24 18.33 45.64 29.18
C TYR A 24 19.32 46.81 29.16
N LEU A 25 19.37 47.56 28.04
CA LEU A 25 20.27 48.70 27.88
C LEU A 25 19.86 49.90 28.74
N SER A 26 18.55 50.16 28.88
CA SER A 26 18.05 51.25 29.73
C SER A 26 18.21 51.00 31.23
N ALA A 27 18.47 49.75 31.64
CA ALA A 27 18.75 49.38 33.02
C ALA A 27 20.24 49.54 33.41
N GLN A 28 21.13 49.80 32.45
CA GLN A 28 22.55 50.03 32.73
C GLN A 28 22.79 51.47 33.20
N ASP A 29 23.71 51.67 34.14
CA ASP A 29 24.02 52.99 34.69
C ASP A 29 24.69 53.91 33.65
N GLU A 30 25.40 53.32 32.68
CA GLU A 30 26.15 54.02 31.63
C GLU A 30 25.28 54.64 30.53
N PHE A 31 24.02 54.21 30.38
CA PHE A 31 23.14 54.62 29.27
C PHE A 31 21.84 55.29 29.74
N GLN A 32 21.78 55.76 30.98
CA GLN A 32 20.58 56.41 31.55
C GLN A 32 20.16 57.69 30.81
N ASP A 33 21.09 58.35 30.11
CA ASP A 33 20.88 59.59 29.36
C ASP A 33 20.55 59.39 27.87
N TYR A 34 20.55 58.14 27.38
CA TYR A 34 20.27 57.81 25.99
C TYR A 34 18.77 57.65 25.72
N ASP A 35 18.30 58.29 24.65
CA ASP A 35 16.96 58.05 24.10
C ASP A 35 17.00 56.91 23.06
N PHE A 36 16.49 55.75 23.46
CA PHE A 36 16.44 54.55 22.62
C PHE A 36 15.35 54.59 21.53
N GLU A 37 14.45 55.58 21.54
CA GLU A 37 13.52 55.87 20.43
C GLU A 37 14.15 56.79 19.38
N GLY A 38 15.31 57.38 19.67
CA GLY A 38 16.06 58.22 18.74
C GLY A 38 16.55 57.44 17.52
N SER A 39 16.48 58.06 16.34
CA SER A 39 16.72 57.40 15.04
C SER A 39 18.06 56.65 14.93
N GLY A 40 19.15 57.18 15.51
CA GLY A 40 20.45 56.53 15.48
C GLY A 40 20.55 55.28 16.38
N MET A 41 20.01 55.36 17.60
CA MET A 41 20.06 54.26 18.56
C MET A 41 19.03 53.17 18.24
N SER A 42 17.83 53.54 17.77
CA SER A 42 16.83 52.57 17.32
C SER A 42 17.37 51.71 16.18
N VAL A 43 18.04 52.29 15.17
CA VAL A 43 18.59 51.52 14.04
C VAL A 43 19.67 50.53 14.50
N LEU A 44 20.49 50.90 15.49
CA LEU A 44 21.48 49.98 16.06
C LEU A 44 20.82 48.83 16.83
N ILE A 45 19.79 49.12 17.64
CA ILE A 45 19.02 48.08 18.33
C ILE A 45 18.31 47.19 17.31
N ASP A 46 17.75 47.75 16.24
CA ASP A 46 17.11 46.99 15.16
C ASP A 46 18.10 46.02 14.49
N MET A 47 19.34 46.47 14.22
CA MET A 47 20.38 45.60 13.66
C MET A 47 20.78 44.47 14.62
N LEU A 48 20.91 44.75 15.92
CA LEU A 48 21.22 43.75 16.94
C LEU A 48 20.06 42.76 17.14
N ALA A 49 18.82 43.25 17.18
CA ALA A 49 17.62 42.42 17.26
C ALA A 49 17.48 41.53 16.03
N TYR A 50 17.76 42.07 14.84
CA TYR A 50 17.78 41.31 13.59
C TYR A 50 18.82 40.19 13.63
N ASN A 51 20.06 40.49 14.02
CA ASN A 51 21.12 39.48 14.14
C ASN A 51 20.79 38.41 15.20
N THR A 52 20.21 38.82 16.33
CA THR A 52 19.79 37.92 17.41
C THR A 52 18.65 37.01 16.95
N HIS A 53 17.65 37.55 16.25
CA HIS A 53 16.54 36.77 15.69
C HIS A 53 17.04 35.72 14.69
N TYR A 54 17.94 36.09 13.77
CA TYR A 54 18.55 35.13 12.84
C TYR A 54 19.35 34.04 13.56
N THR A 55 20.13 34.42 14.58
CA THR A 55 20.91 33.46 15.36
C THR A 55 20.00 32.52 16.16
N GLY A 56 18.93 33.04 16.75
CA GLY A 56 17.90 32.26 17.44
C GLY A 56 17.19 31.29 16.50
N TYR A 57 16.82 31.74 15.30
CA TYR A 57 16.27 30.87 14.26
C TYR A 57 17.24 29.75 13.88
N TYR A 58 18.52 30.06 13.63
CA TYR A 58 19.52 29.03 13.31
C TYR A 58 19.74 28.05 14.46
N ALA A 59 19.76 28.52 15.71
CA ALA A 59 19.89 27.65 16.87
C ALA A 59 18.67 26.73 17.04
N ASN A 60 17.46 27.24 16.82
CA ASN A 60 16.24 26.44 16.84
C ASN A 60 16.20 25.41 15.70
N MET A 61 16.58 25.82 14.49
CA MET A 61 16.66 24.90 13.36
C MET A 61 17.71 23.81 13.62
N LEU A 62 18.90 24.18 14.12
CA LEU A 62 19.92 23.21 14.52
C LEU A 62 19.39 22.26 15.60
N GLY A 63 18.75 22.79 16.66
CA GLY A 63 18.16 21.99 17.73
C GLY A 63 17.10 21.01 17.23
N ASN A 64 16.25 21.44 16.29
CA ASN A 64 15.26 20.55 15.66
C ASN A 64 15.93 19.48 14.80
N GLU A 65 17.00 19.78 14.08
CA GLU A 65 17.73 18.79 13.25
C GLU A 65 18.58 17.82 14.07
N MET A 66 18.88 18.12 15.34
CA MET A 66 19.64 17.22 16.24
C MET A 66 18.88 15.96 16.65
N PHE A 67 17.54 15.95 16.57
CA PHE A 67 16.73 14.80 16.95
C PHE A 67 15.90 14.28 15.76
N MET A 68 15.75 12.96 15.68
CA MET A 68 15.10 12.30 14.55
C MET A 68 13.60 12.65 14.44
N ASP A 69 12.91 12.82 15.55
CA ASP A 69 11.50 13.17 15.62
C ASP A 69 11.24 14.61 15.16
N SER A 70 12.06 15.59 15.57
CA SER A 70 11.92 17.00 15.19
C SER A 70 12.56 17.38 13.85
N SER A 71 13.51 16.59 13.32
CA SER A 71 14.25 16.92 12.10
C SER A 71 13.35 17.06 10.86
N SER A 72 13.50 18.12 10.09
CA SER A 72 12.70 18.37 8.89
C SER A 72 13.43 17.93 7.61
N LEU A 73 14.77 18.02 7.62
CA LEU A 73 15.61 17.68 6.48
C LEU A 73 15.77 16.16 6.35
N ARG A 74 15.60 15.63 5.13
CA ARG A 74 15.81 14.20 4.86
C ARG A 74 17.20 13.75 5.28
N ASP A 75 18.23 14.51 4.90
CA ASP A 75 19.62 14.14 5.13
C ASP A 75 19.92 13.96 6.65
N SER A 76 19.33 14.81 7.50
CA SER A 76 19.38 14.65 8.96
C SER A 76 18.68 13.38 9.42
N VAL A 77 17.44 13.13 8.97
CA VAL A 77 16.67 11.93 9.33
C VAL A 77 17.40 10.65 8.92
N VAL A 78 18.00 10.64 7.71
CA VAL A 78 18.77 9.51 7.19
C VAL A 78 20.05 9.29 8.01
N SER A 79 20.76 10.36 8.38
CA SER A 79 21.93 10.27 9.25
C SER A 79 21.59 9.68 10.62
N HIS A 80 20.46 10.09 11.22
CA HIS A 80 19.98 9.51 12.48
C HIS A 80 19.54 8.05 12.31
N ALA A 81 18.82 7.71 11.24
CA ALA A 81 18.43 6.33 10.94
C ALA A 81 19.66 5.41 10.76
N LYS A 82 20.73 5.92 10.14
CA LYS A 82 22.00 5.22 10.01
C LYS A 82 22.62 4.88 11.36
N HIS A 83 22.52 5.75 12.36
CA HIS A 83 23.00 5.45 13.71
C HIS A 83 22.23 4.29 14.35
N LEU A 84 20.95 4.13 14.00
CA LEU A 84 20.11 3.01 14.38
C LEU A 84 20.36 1.74 13.53
N GLY A 85 21.29 1.77 12.57
CA GLY A 85 21.58 0.66 11.67
C GLY A 85 20.51 0.44 10.60
N VAL A 86 19.64 1.42 10.36
CA VAL A 86 18.55 1.34 9.37
C VAL A 86 18.93 2.12 8.13
N THR A 87 18.91 1.44 6.97
CA THR A 87 19.07 2.10 5.67
C THR A 87 17.72 2.36 5.04
N PRO A 88 17.41 3.61 4.64
CA PRO A 88 16.15 3.93 3.98
C PRO A 88 15.97 3.15 2.68
N THR A 89 14.73 2.84 2.34
CA THR A 89 14.45 2.15 1.07
C THR A 89 14.67 3.09 -0.11
N SER A 90 15.47 2.64 -1.08
CA SER A 90 15.67 3.34 -2.35
C SER A 90 14.41 3.34 -3.20
N VAL A 91 14.43 4.13 -4.29
CA VAL A 91 13.47 3.95 -5.39
C VAL A 91 13.58 2.50 -5.89
N LYS A 92 12.46 1.87 -6.25
CA LYS A 92 12.41 0.51 -6.81
C LYS A 92 11.94 0.55 -8.25
N THR A 93 12.57 -0.27 -9.09
CA THR A 93 12.20 -0.38 -10.50
C THR A 93 11.01 -1.33 -10.71
N PRO A 94 9.97 -0.89 -11.43
CA PRO A 94 8.92 -1.78 -11.95
C PRO A 94 9.53 -2.92 -12.76
N THR A 95 9.09 -4.14 -12.47
CA THR A 95 9.55 -5.37 -13.12
C THR A 95 8.38 -6.05 -13.83
N ALA A 96 8.58 -6.44 -15.09
CA ALA A 96 7.62 -7.22 -15.89
C ALA A 96 8.28 -8.50 -16.40
N GLU A 97 7.48 -9.49 -16.76
CA GLU A 97 7.96 -10.75 -17.31
C GLU A 97 7.39 -10.97 -18.71
N LEU A 98 8.26 -11.33 -19.65
CA LEU A 98 7.92 -11.54 -21.06
C LEU A 98 8.14 -13.00 -21.48
N ASN A 99 7.25 -13.49 -22.34
CA ASN A 99 7.37 -14.78 -23.01
C ASN A 99 7.72 -14.56 -24.48
N PHE A 100 8.74 -15.26 -24.96
CA PHE A 100 9.19 -15.25 -26.34
C PHE A 100 9.08 -16.63 -26.97
N THR A 101 8.60 -16.66 -28.21
CA THR A 101 8.72 -17.82 -29.10
C THR A 101 9.49 -17.38 -30.34
N PHE A 102 10.71 -17.88 -30.51
CA PHE A 102 11.58 -17.51 -31.63
C PHE A 102 11.47 -18.51 -32.78
N THR A 103 11.54 -17.99 -34.00
CA THR A 103 11.58 -18.72 -35.27
C THR A 103 12.78 -18.25 -36.11
N PRO A 104 14.02 -18.54 -35.67
CA PRO A 104 15.22 -18.08 -36.37
C PRO A 104 15.35 -18.69 -37.78
N SER A 105 16.04 -17.99 -38.68
CA SER A 105 16.48 -18.58 -39.95
C SER A 105 17.63 -19.57 -39.69
N GLY A 106 17.31 -20.86 -39.71
CA GLY A 106 18.25 -21.96 -39.47
C GLY A 106 17.97 -22.74 -38.19
N ALA A 107 18.98 -23.49 -37.72
CA ALA A 107 18.86 -24.36 -36.55
C ALA A 107 20.03 -24.18 -35.56
N PRO A 108 20.22 -22.98 -34.98
CA PRO A 108 21.24 -22.76 -33.95
C PRO A 108 21.02 -23.67 -32.72
N THR A 109 22.08 -23.97 -31.99
CA THR A 109 21.97 -24.79 -30.77
C THR A 109 21.28 -24.04 -29.62
N SER A 110 21.44 -22.71 -29.59
CA SER A 110 20.79 -21.82 -28.63
C SER A 110 20.75 -20.39 -29.17
N LEU A 111 19.81 -19.61 -28.65
CA LEU A 111 19.72 -18.16 -28.83
C LEU A 111 20.02 -17.49 -27.49
N THR A 112 20.52 -16.26 -27.49
CA THR A 112 20.81 -15.53 -26.25
C THR A 112 20.19 -14.16 -26.28
N ILE A 113 19.22 -13.93 -25.38
CA ILE A 113 18.74 -12.59 -25.09
C ILE A 113 19.82 -11.91 -24.26
N ALA A 114 20.54 -10.95 -24.85
CA ALA A 114 21.61 -10.26 -24.17
C ALA A 114 21.08 -9.40 -23.01
N LYS A 115 21.93 -9.14 -22.03
CA LYS A 115 21.71 -8.07 -21.05
C LYS A 115 21.65 -6.70 -21.77
N ASP A 116 20.91 -5.75 -21.22
CA ASP A 116 20.63 -4.43 -21.82
C ASP A 116 19.88 -4.51 -23.17
N THR A 117 19.12 -5.60 -23.41
CA THR A 117 18.14 -5.62 -24.50
C THR A 117 16.98 -4.71 -24.12
N LYS A 118 16.64 -3.76 -25.01
CA LYS A 118 15.71 -2.66 -24.71
C LYS A 118 14.30 -2.94 -25.21
N PHE A 119 13.32 -2.52 -24.43
CA PHE A 119 11.90 -2.58 -24.74
C PHE A 119 11.26 -1.22 -24.43
N THR A 120 10.19 -0.90 -25.15
CA THR A 120 9.38 0.30 -24.92
C THR A 120 7.94 -0.07 -24.66
N THR A 121 7.30 0.74 -23.82
CA THR A 121 5.87 0.68 -23.53
C THR A 121 5.31 2.09 -23.44
N SER A 122 4.01 2.25 -23.56
CA SER A 122 3.33 3.54 -23.42
C SER A 122 2.19 3.41 -22.42
N ILE A 123 2.18 4.27 -21.41
CA ILE A 123 1.09 4.42 -20.44
C ILE A 123 0.61 5.86 -20.53
N ASP A 124 -0.70 6.08 -20.75
CA ASP A 124 -1.33 7.39 -20.85
C ASP A 124 -0.62 8.39 -21.79
N GLY A 125 -0.06 7.86 -22.90
CA GLY A 125 0.66 8.65 -23.91
C GLY A 125 2.12 8.97 -23.55
N THR A 126 2.61 8.53 -22.39
CA THR A 126 4.02 8.68 -21.97
C THR A 126 4.79 7.38 -22.22
N SER A 127 5.93 7.48 -22.91
CA SER A 127 6.76 6.32 -23.25
C SER A 127 7.79 6.01 -22.16
N TYR A 128 7.88 4.73 -21.78
CA TYR A 128 8.83 4.21 -20.80
C TYR A 128 9.74 3.16 -21.45
N THR A 129 10.97 3.05 -20.96
CA THR A 129 11.97 2.09 -21.46
C THR A 129 12.26 1.03 -20.42
N PHE A 130 12.28 -0.22 -20.85
CA PHE A 130 12.62 -1.38 -20.03
C PHE A 130 13.86 -2.08 -20.60
N VAL A 131 14.63 -2.73 -19.73
CA VAL A 131 15.89 -3.39 -20.04
C VAL A 131 15.96 -4.77 -19.39
N THR A 132 16.61 -5.73 -20.05
CA THR A 132 16.97 -7.01 -19.43
C THR A 132 18.17 -6.84 -18.51
N ASN A 133 18.03 -7.20 -17.24
CA ASN A 133 19.12 -7.10 -16.26
C ASN A 133 20.08 -8.31 -16.30
N VAL A 134 19.60 -9.46 -16.82
CA VAL A 134 20.37 -10.70 -16.91
C VAL A 134 20.28 -11.23 -18.34
N ALA A 135 21.38 -11.77 -18.85
CA ALA A 135 21.38 -12.46 -20.13
C ALA A 135 20.67 -13.81 -20.00
N THR A 136 19.71 -14.08 -20.88
CA THR A 136 18.93 -15.32 -20.87
C THR A 136 19.31 -16.20 -22.05
N ASN A 137 19.77 -17.42 -21.78
CA ASN A 137 20.07 -18.40 -22.81
C ASN A 137 18.84 -19.25 -23.12
N VAL A 138 18.52 -19.40 -24.40
CA VAL A 138 17.33 -20.07 -24.92
C VAL A 138 17.79 -21.26 -25.76
N PRO A 139 17.94 -22.46 -25.15
CA PRO A 139 18.37 -23.64 -25.87
C PRO A 139 17.28 -24.11 -26.85
N ARG A 140 17.70 -24.79 -27.91
CA ARG A 140 16.77 -25.44 -28.84
C ARG A 140 16.08 -26.63 -28.15
N ALA A 141 14.76 -26.65 -28.14
CA ALA A 141 13.98 -27.78 -27.62
C ALA A 141 14.03 -28.99 -28.58
N GLY A 142 13.68 -30.17 -28.08
CA GLY A 142 13.72 -31.43 -28.85
C GLY A 142 12.76 -31.46 -30.05
N ASP A 143 11.69 -30.66 -30.02
CA ASP A 143 10.75 -30.43 -31.11
C ASP A 143 11.24 -29.39 -32.14
N GLY A 144 12.40 -28.78 -31.89
CA GLY A 144 13.01 -27.76 -32.72
C GLY A 144 12.56 -26.32 -32.41
N SER A 145 11.72 -26.11 -31.40
CA SER A 145 11.26 -24.78 -30.97
C SER A 145 12.29 -24.05 -30.09
N TYR A 146 12.16 -22.72 -30.01
CA TYR A 146 12.92 -21.87 -29.10
C TYR A 146 11.94 -21.04 -28.30
N THR A 147 11.74 -21.40 -27.04
CA THR A 147 10.81 -20.70 -26.15
C THR A 147 11.55 -20.21 -24.92
N ALA A 148 11.32 -18.94 -24.55
CA ALA A 148 11.80 -18.35 -23.32
C ALA A 148 10.59 -17.84 -22.56
N THR A 149 10.33 -18.40 -21.39
CA THR A 149 9.21 -18.00 -20.53
C THR A 149 9.71 -17.26 -19.31
N GLY A 150 9.03 -16.18 -18.91
CA GLY A 150 9.38 -15.44 -17.70
C GLY A 150 10.68 -14.63 -17.83
N VAL A 151 10.98 -14.09 -19.01
CA VAL A 151 12.16 -13.22 -19.19
C VAL A 151 11.90 -11.90 -18.47
N GLU A 152 12.65 -11.66 -17.39
CA GLU A 152 12.52 -10.46 -16.56
C GLU A 152 13.05 -9.22 -17.29
N ILE A 153 12.23 -8.17 -17.31
CA ILE A 153 12.59 -6.83 -17.75
C ILE A 153 12.32 -5.81 -16.63
N LYS A 154 13.21 -4.84 -16.48
CA LYS A 154 13.13 -3.78 -15.46
C LYS A 154 13.06 -2.41 -16.12
N GLU A 155 12.26 -1.50 -15.58
CA GLU A 155 12.19 -0.14 -16.10
C GLU A 155 13.48 0.63 -15.82
N GLY A 156 13.87 1.46 -16.79
CA GLY A 156 14.95 2.42 -16.63
C GLY A 156 16.13 2.16 -17.53
N LYS A 157 17.30 2.63 -17.10
CA LYS A 157 18.56 2.55 -17.84
C LYS A 157 19.66 1.97 -16.97
N ILE A 158 20.39 0.99 -17.50
CA ILE A 158 21.61 0.47 -16.89
C ILE A 158 22.73 1.50 -17.10
N LEU A 159 23.34 1.93 -16.00
CA LEU A 159 24.51 2.79 -15.99
C LEU A 159 25.65 2.09 -15.27
N ASN A 160 26.87 2.47 -15.62
CA ASN A 160 28.08 1.98 -14.99
C ASN A 160 28.94 3.14 -14.47
N LYS A 161 29.68 2.88 -13.41
CA LYS A 161 30.67 3.79 -12.85
C LYS A 161 31.85 2.96 -12.37
N SER A 162 33.06 3.39 -12.73
CA SER A 162 34.29 2.81 -12.21
C SER A 162 35.08 3.77 -11.32
N TYR A 163 35.79 3.17 -10.37
CA TYR A 163 36.76 3.81 -9.49
C TYR A 163 38.02 2.97 -9.40
N THR A 164 39.18 3.61 -9.28
CA THR A 164 40.44 2.94 -8.95
C THR A 164 40.78 3.27 -7.51
N VAL A 165 41.04 2.25 -6.70
CA VAL A 165 41.38 2.41 -5.27
C VAL A 165 42.76 3.03 -5.15
N ASP A 166 42.84 4.13 -4.40
CA ASP A 166 44.08 4.81 -4.05
C ASP A 166 44.21 4.82 -2.52
N SER A 167 45.06 3.95 -2.00
CA SER A 167 45.31 3.82 -0.56
C SER A 167 46.06 5.02 0.04
N GLY A 168 46.64 5.88 -0.80
CA GLY A 168 47.27 7.13 -0.39
C GLY A 168 46.26 8.25 -0.08
N ASP A 169 45.05 8.19 -0.64
CA ASP A 169 43.98 9.16 -0.39
C ASP A 169 43.00 8.66 0.68
N THR A 170 43.24 9.05 1.93
CA THR A 170 42.37 8.71 3.07
C THR A 170 40.98 9.35 2.99
N ALA A 171 40.76 10.32 2.10
CA ALA A 171 39.48 10.98 1.89
C ALA A 171 38.72 10.42 0.67
N GLN A 172 39.24 9.37 0.01
CA GLN A 172 38.60 8.77 -1.14
C GLN A 172 37.22 8.19 -0.77
N ARG A 173 36.21 8.54 -1.57
CA ARG A 173 34.82 8.07 -1.43
C ARG A 173 34.32 7.46 -2.74
N PHE A 174 33.59 6.35 -2.64
CA PHE A 174 33.02 5.66 -3.81
C PHE A 174 31.52 5.96 -3.92
N ILE A 175 31.18 7.04 -4.63
CA ILE A 175 29.81 7.58 -4.70
C ILE A 175 29.15 7.26 -6.03
N ILE A 176 27.90 6.79 -6.01
CA ILE A 176 27.08 6.69 -7.21
C ILE A 176 26.54 8.09 -7.56
N PRO A 177 26.86 8.65 -8.76
CA PRO A 177 26.60 10.06 -9.05
C PRO A 177 25.12 10.38 -9.30
N ASN A 178 24.32 9.38 -9.67
CA ASN A 178 22.92 9.55 -10.03
C ASN A 178 22.00 9.52 -8.81
N ILE A 179 20.94 10.33 -8.88
CA ILE A 179 19.77 10.22 -8.00
C ILE A 179 18.80 9.18 -8.59
N ASN A 180 17.88 8.64 -7.78
CA ASN A 180 16.88 7.63 -8.18
C ASN A 180 17.48 6.29 -8.63
N VAL A 181 18.55 5.86 -7.95
CA VAL A 181 19.14 4.53 -8.15
C VAL A 181 18.33 3.49 -7.40
N ASP A 182 18.03 2.37 -8.05
CA ASP A 182 17.50 1.19 -7.36
C ASP A 182 18.65 0.40 -6.72
N ALA A 183 18.75 0.51 -5.40
CA ALA A 183 19.79 -0.14 -4.59
C ALA A 183 19.81 -1.67 -4.76
N SER A 184 18.66 -2.30 -5.03
CA SER A 184 18.60 -3.77 -5.22
C SER A 184 19.12 -4.25 -6.57
N THR A 185 19.36 -3.33 -7.50
CA THR A 185 19.95 -3.63 -8.81
C THR A 185 21.45 -3.40 -8.86
N ILE A 186 22.03 -2.88 -7.78
CA ILE A 186 23.46 -2.57 -7.72
C ILE A 186 24.26 -3.87 -7.78
N SER A 187 25.15 -3.94 -8.76
CA SER A 187 26.13 -5.01 -8.92
C SER A 187 27.53 -4.41 -8.79
N VAL A 188 28.32 -4.94 -7.85
CA VAL A 188 29.70 -4.51 -7.61
C VAL A 188 30.65 -5.62 -7.99
N VAL A 189 31.52 -5.34 -8.95
CA VAL A 189 32.55 -6.25 -9.43
C VAL A 189 33.90 -5.59 -9.28
N ILE A 190 34.85 -6.30 -8.68
CA ILE A 190 36.20 -5.78 -8.45
C ILE A 190 37.20 -6.57 -9.27
N GLN A 191 38.03 -5.83 -10.01
CA GLN A 191 39.19 -6.34 -10.72
C GLN A 191 40.46 -6.05 -9.91
N ASN A 192 41.40 -6.99 -9.90
CA ASN A 192 42.60 -6.87 -9.07
C ASN A 192 43.50 -5.69 -9.49
N SER A 193 43.68 -5.45 -10.79
CA SER A 193 44.45 -4.31 -11.32
C SER A 193 44.16 -4.09 -12.81
N ASP A 194 44.70 -3.02 -13.40
CA ASP A 194 44.63 -2.77 -14.85
C ASP A 194 45.28 -3.88 -15.69
N SER A 195 46.23 -4.63 -15.11
CA SER A 195 46.97 -5.70 -15.78
C SER A 195 46.37 -7.09 -15.58
N ASP A 196 45.57 -7.29 -14.53
CA ASP A 196 44.93 -8.55 -14.19
C ASP A 196 43.43 -8.46 -14.45
N THR A 197 42.93 -9.22 -15.43
CA THR A 197 41.51 -9.23 -15.82
C THR A 197 40.62 -10.08 -14.91
N ASP A 198 41.18 -10.75 -13.90
CA ASP A 198 40.38 -11.53 -12.96
C ASP A 198 39.44 -10.62 -12.15
N THR A 199 38.15 -10.94 -12.22
CA THR A 199 37.09 -10.18 -11.56
C THR A 199 36.42 -11.00 -10.48
N ASN A 200 35.96 -10.32 -9.44
CA ASN A 200 35.29 -10.90 -8.30
C ASN A 200 34.01 -10.12 -8.00
N ILE A 201 32.88 -10.83 -7.91
CA ILE A 201 31.59 -10.25 -7.52
C ILE A 201 31.58 -10.10 -5.99
N TYR A 202 31.13 -8.95 -5.52
CA TYR A 202 30.93 -8.66 -4.10
C TYR A 202 29.42 -8.64 -3.79
N THR A 203 29.03 -9.19 -2.64
CA THR A 203 27.63 -9.22 -2.19
C THR A 203 27.33 -8.06 -1.25
N ASP A 204 26.09 -7.59 -1.23
CA ASP A 204 25.65 -6.56 -0.31
C ASP A 204 25.68 -7.08 1.14
N GLY A 205 26.54 -6.49 1.96
CA GLY A 205 26.72 -6.78 3.36
C GLY A 205 25.60 -6.22 4.24
N ASN A 206 24.83 -5.23 3.78
CA ASN A 206 23.65 -4.73 4.50
C ASN A 206 22.53 -5.79 4.54
N ALA A 207 22.50 -6.70 3.56
CA ALA A 207 21.52 -7.79 3.47
C ALA A 207 21.90 -9.03 4.29
N ILE A 208 23.05 -9.01 4.98
CA ILE A 208 23.60 -10.14 5.73
C ILE A 208 23.76 -9.73 7.19
N ASP A 209 23.53 -10.66 8.12
CA ASP A 209 23.85 -10.43 9.52
C ASP A 209 25.36 -10.20 9.66
N VAL A 210 25.74 -8.97 10.07
CA VAL A 210 27.13 -8.54 10.22
C VAL A 210 27.95 -9.47 11.12
N THR A 211 27.31 -10.15 12.08
CA THR A 211 27.99 -11.10 12.99
C THR A 211 28.47 -12.38 12.29
N THR A 212 27.96 -12.66 11.09
CA THR A 212 28.31 -13.84 10.29
C THR A 212 29.41 -13.56 9.26
N ILE A 213 29.71 -12.28 9.00
CA ILE A 213 30.67 -11.84 7.99
C ILE A 213 32.10 -11.96 8.52
N LYS A 214 32.96 -12.63 7.75
CA LYS A 214 34.39 -12.79 8.05
C LYS A 214 35.23 -11.77 7.28
N GLY A 215 36.45 -11.51 7.76
CA GLY A 215 37.41 -10.62 7.09
C GLY A 215 37.86 -11.04 5.68
N THR A 216 37.60 -12.29 5.28
CA THR A 216 37.88 -12.78 3.92
C THR A 216 36.70 -12.67 2.97
N ASP A 217 35.51 -12.40 3.48
CA ASP A 217 34.28 -12.45 2.71
C ASP A 217 34.17 -11.21 1.81
N LYS A 218 33.80 -11.42 0.55
CA LYS A 218 33.73 -10.37 -0.47
C LYS A 218 32.40 -9.63 -0.36
N VAL A 219 32.33 -8.69 0.57
CA VAL A 219 31.14 -7.88 0.84
C VAL A 219 31.40 -6.40 0.63
N PHE A 220 30.37 -5.66 0.25
CA PHE A 220 30.36 -4.20 0.24
C PHE A 220 29.18 -3.71 1.10
N PHE A 221 29.25 -2.48 1.61
CA PHE A 221 28.16 -1.88 2.36
C PHE A 221 27.67 -0.62 1.66
N LEU A 222 26.35 -0.49 1.56
CA LEU A 222 25.67 0.62 0.89
C LEU A 222 25.06 1.58 1.91
N GLN A 223 25.22 2.88 1.68
CA GLN A 223 24.68 3.91 2.56
C GLN A 223 24.13 5.09 1.75
N GLU A 224 22.98 5.62 2.15
CA GLU A 224 22.46 6.88 1.59
C GLU A 224 23.25 8.06 2.21
N ILE A 225 23.65 9.01 1.36
CA ILE A 225 24.40 10.22 1.71
C ILE A 225 23.64 11.47 1.25
N GLU A 226 24.27 12.64 1.35
CA GLU A 226 23.63 13.92 1.03
C GLU A 226 23.08 13.96 -0.40
N GLY A 227 21.89 14.53 -0.56
CA GLY A 227 21.25 14.67 -1.87
C GLY A 227 20.75 13.36 -2.49
N ARG A 228 20.37 12.37 -1.66
CA ARG A 228 19.76 11.08 -2.08
C ARG A 228 20.66 10.22 -2.96
N LYS A 229 21.98 10.38 -2.82
CA LYS A 229 22.98 9.56 -3.49
C LYS A 229 23.38 8.40 -2.59
N TYR A 230 24.06 7.42 -3.16
CA TYR A 230 24.56 6.28 -2.42
C TYR A 230 26.08 6.23 -2.44
N GLU A 231 26.65 5.89 -1.30
CA GLU A 231 28.07 5.62 -1.12
C GLU A 231 28.27 4.14 -0.84
N ILE A 232 29.28 3.57 -1.49
CA ILE A 232 29.71 2.20 -1.27
C ILE A 232 30.98 2.23 -0.42
N THR A 233 31.00 1.40 0.62
CA THR A 233 32.16 1.17 1.47
C THR A 233 32.51 -0.32 1.47
N PHE A 234 33.75 -0.65 1.79
CA PHE A 234 34.25 -2.02 1.79
C PHE A 234 34.74 -2.41 3.18
N GLY A 235 34.96 -3.71 3.38
CA GLY A 235 35.45 -4.22 4.66
C GLY A 235 36.83 -3.70 5.04
N ASP A 236 37.16 -3.80 6.32
CA ASP A 236 38.43 -3.39 6.92
C ASP A 236 39.39 -4.57 7.13
N GLY A 237 39.03 -5.77 6.66
CA GLY A 237 39.78 -7.01 6.88
C GLY A 237 39.43 -7.75 8.18
N ALA A 238 38.63 -7.14 9.06
CA ALA A 238 37.97 -7.85 10.17
C ALA A 238 36.53 -8.23 9.78
N VAL A 239 35.77 -7.27 9.25
CA VAL A 239 34.42 -7.47 8.73
C VAL A 239 34.43 -7.20 7.24
N GLY A 240 34.51 -8.26 6.44
CA GLY A 240 34.64 -8.19 4.99
C GLY A 240 36.06 -7.92 4.49
N LYS A 241 36.29 -8.24 3.22
CA LYS A 241 37.59 -8.12 2.57
C LYS A 241 37.96 -6.65 2.32
N GLN A 242 39.11 -6.23 2.84
CA GLN A 242 39.72 -4.96 2.51
C GLN A 242 40.26 -4.94 1.07
N LEU A 243 40.09 -3.80 0.39
CA LEU A 243 40.62 -3.58 -0.94
C LEU A 243 42.09 -3.19 -0.90
N SER A 244 42.82 -3.57 -1.94
CA SER A 244 44.21 -3.21 -2.14
C SER A 244 44.33 -2.00 -3.08
N ASP A 245 45.43 -1.28 -2.94
CA ASP A 245 45.82 -0.23 -3.87
C ASP A 245 45.81 -0.71 -5.34
N GLY A 246 45.25 0.09 -6.23
CA GLY A 246 45.14 -0.24 -7.66
C GLY A 246 44.01 -1.20 -8.04
N ASN A 247 43.22 -1.70 -7.09
CA ASN A 247 41.98 -2.43 -7.42
C ASN A 247 41.01 -1.51 -8.19
N ILE A 248 40.29 -2.06 -9.16
CA ILE A 248 39.30 -1.32 -9.96
C ILE A 248 37.92 -1.82 -9.59
N ILE A 249 37.09 -0.90 -9.11
CA ILE A 249 35.70 -1.17 -8.73
C ILE A 249 34.82 -0.82 -9.92
N PHE A 250 34.05 -1.78 -10.42
CA PHE A 250 32.98 -1.57 -11.38
C PHE A 250 31.64 -1.66 -10.66
N ILE A 251 30.89 -0.56 -10.69
CA ILE A 251 29.57 -0.44 -10.12
C ILE A 251 28.60 -0.32 -11.28
N GLU A 252 27.65 -1.23 -11.36
CA GLU A 252 26.56 -1.19 -12.32
C GLU A 252 25.23 -1.08 -11.56
N TYR A 253 24.31 -0.27 -12.06
CA TYR A 253 23.05 0.02 -11.39
C TYR A 253 22.00 0.52 -12.37
N ILE A 254 20.72 0.44 -11.98
CA ILE A 254 19.59 0.95 -12.76
C ILE A 254 19.11 2.28 -12.16
N VAL A 255 18.90 3.27 -13.03
CA VAL A 255 18.16 4.49 -12.71
C VAL A 255 16.75 4.38 -13.27
N THR A 256 15.75 4.58 -12.41
CA THR A 256 14.32 4.32 -12.69
C THR A 256 13.43 5.52 -12.35
N GLY A 257 12.25 5.57 -12.97
CA GLY A 257 11.18 6.52 -12.67
C GLY A 257 10.30 6.16 -11.46
N GLY A 258 10.57 5.07 -10.75
CA GLY A 258 9.81 4.67 -9.56
C GLY A 258 8.42 4.12 -9.91
N THR A 259 7.36 4.70 -9.35
CA THR A 259 5.98 4.20 -9.49
C THR A 259 5.37 4.38 -10.88
N LEU A 260 5.94 5.25 -11.73
CA LEU A 260 5.31 5.76 -12.95
C LEU A 260 5.04 4.71 -14.04
N ALA A 261 5.85 3.65 -14.12
CA ALA A 261 5.70 2.60 -15.14
C ALA A 261 5.03 1.32 -14.62
N ASN A 262 4.44 1.36 -13.42
CA ASN A 262 3.60 0.28 -12.94
C ASN A 262 2.37 0.12 -13.86
N LYS A 263 1.87 -1.11 -14.00
CA LYS A 263 0.75 -1.52 -14.89
C LYS A 263 1.07 -1.48 -16.39
N ALA A 264 2.34 -1.32 -16.79
CA ALA A 264 2.72 -1.53 -18.19
C ALA A 264 2.47 -2.98 -18.60
N SER A 265 1.65 -3.18 -19.64
CA SER A 265 1.23 -4.51 -20.10
C SER A 265 1.58 -4.80 -21.56
N VAL A 266 1.90 -3.77 -22.35
CA VAL A 266 2.22 -3.91 -23.77
C VAL A 266 3.66 -3.46 -24.02
N PHE A 267 4.50 -4.37 -24.50
CA PHE A 267 5.92 -4.11 -24.73
C PHE A 267 6.30 -4.35 -26.19
N THR A 268 7.16 -3.48 -26.71
CA THR A 268 7.75 -3.59 -28.04
C THR A 268 9.27 -3.53 -27.92
N ALA A 269 10.00 -4.40 -28.63
CA ALA A 269 11.47 -4.37 -28.56
C ALA A 269 12.03 -3.17 -29.32
N VAL A 270 13.09 -2.57 -28.78
CA VAL A 270 13.87 -1.52 -29.43
C VAL A 270 15.07 -2.18 -30.10
N GLY A 271 14.90 -2.55 -31.37
CA GLY A 271 15.92 -3.24 -32.16
C GLY A 271 15.72 -4.75 -32.20
N SER A 272 16.81 -5.52 -32.21
CA SER A 272 16.77 -6.98 -32.29
C SER A 272 16.78 -7.62 -30.91
N VAL A 273 16.07 -8.74 -30.78
CA VAL A 273 16.09 -9.59 -29.58
C VAL A 273 16.78 -10.89 -29.95
N ALA A 274 17.80 -11.29 -29.19
CA ALA A 274 18.61 -12.46 -29.49
C ALA A 274 19.14 -12.50 -30.94
N THR A 275 19.55 -11.33 -31.46
CA THR A 275 20.00 -11.10 -32.85
C THR A 275 18.94 -11.29 -33.95
N LEU A 276 17.68 -11.45 -33.57
CA LEU A 276 16.54 -11.66 -34.47
C LEU A 276 15.65 -10.42 -34.54
N THR A 277 14.93 -10.26 -35.65
CA THR A 277 13.99 -9.15 -35.86
C THR A 277 12.59 -9.50 -35.39
N SER A 278 11.69 -8.50 -35.27
CA SER A 278 10.31 -8.72 -34.81
C SER A 278 9.46 -9.63 -35.71
N ALA A 279 9.94 -10.00 -36.90
CA ALA A 279 9.29 -10.98 -37.76
C ALA A 279 9.62 -12.44 -37.36
N ASP A 280 10.72 -12.63 -36.64
CA ASP A 280 11.30 -13.94 -36.30
C ASP A 280 11.02 -14.34 -34.84
N TYR A 281 10.14 -13.60 -34.15
CA TYR A 281 9.68 -13.98 -32.83
C TYR A 281 8.29 -13.43 -32.52
N ILE A 282 7.60 -14.13 -31.63
CA ILE A 282 6.36 -13.68 -31.00
C ILE A 282 6.70 -13.29 -29.57
N LEU A 283 6.28 -12.08 -29.17
CA LEU A 283 6.41 -11.54 -27.83
C LEU A 283 5.03 -11.45 -27.19
N THR A 284 4.89 -11.98 -25.98
CA THR A 284 3.68 -11.86 -25.15
C THR A 284 4.06 -11.50 -23.73
N THR A 285 3.22 -10.71 -23.06
CA THR A 285 3.44 -10.35 -21.65
C THR A 285 2.94 -11.48 -20.76
N ASN A 286 3.82 -11.99 -19.90
CA ASN A 286 3.48 -13.00 -18.88
C ASN A 286 2.89 -12.33 -17.64
N THR A 287 3.59 -11.32 -17.15
CA THR A 287 3.22 -10.53 -15.96
C THR A 287 3.43 -9.06 -16.27
N GLU A 288 2.41 -8.24 -16.01
CA GLU A 288 2.48 -6.78 -16.16
C GLU A 288 3.51 -6.16 -15.20
N ALA A 289 4.01 -4.97 -15.54
CA ALA A 289 5.01 -4.29 -14.72
C ALA A 289 4.46 -3.93 -13.34
N THR A 290 5.11 -4.43 -12.29
CA THR A 290 4.72 -4.17 -10.89
C THR A 290 5.96 -4.03 -10.00
N GLY A 291 5.78 -3.62 -8.75
CA GLY A 291 6.85 -3.52 -7.75
C GLY A 291 7.68 -2.23 -7.80
N GLY A 292 7.33 -1.28 -8.68
CA GLY A 292 7.93 0.05 -8.65
C GLY A 292 7.44 0.84 -7.44
N ALA A 293 8.37 1.47 -6.73
CA ALA A 293 8.10 2.24 -5.52
C ALA A 293 8.98 3.49 -5.48
N ASP A 294 8.45 4.57 -4.90
CA ASP A 294 9.21 5.80 -4.70
C ASP A 294 10.15 5.65 -3.50
N ILE A 295 11.10 6.59 -3.38
CA ILE A 295 12.00 6.65 -2.23
C ILE A 295 11.20 6.83 -0.94
N GLN A 296 11.62 6.17 0.15
CA GLN A 296 10.92 6.23 1.42
C GLN A 296 10.70 7.68 1.88
N THR A 297 9.49 8.04 2.32
CA THR A 297 9.22 9.37 2.86
C THR A 297 9.89 9.58 4.21
N THR A 298 10.21 10.83 4.57
CA THR A 298 10.82 11.17 5.87
C THR A 298 9.92 10.77 7.03
N THR A 299 8.60 10.97 6.91
CA THR A 299 7.61 10.56 7.91
C THR A 299 7.60 9.05 8.13
N SER A 300 7.62 8.26 7.04
CA SER A 300 7.69 6.80 7.15
C SER A 300 8.97 6.36 7.85
N LEU A 301 10.12 6.90 7.44
CA LEU A 301 11.42 6.57 8.01
C LEU A 301 11.50 6.88 9.51
N LYS A 302 10.98 8.04 9.96
CA LYS A 302 10.91 8.41 11.39
C LYS A 302 10.11 7.42 12.23
N PHE A 303 9.03 6.89 11.69
CA PHE A 303 8.18 5.94 12.42
C PHE A 303 8.73 4.51 12.37
N GLN A 304 9.40 4.15 11.29
CA GLN A 304 9.88 2.79 11.07
C GLN A 304 11.26 2.53 11.67
N ALA A 305 12.21 3.47 11.61
CA ALA A 305 13.57 3.20 12.07
C ALA A 305 13.66 2.83 13.56
N PRO A 306 12.95 3.49 14.50
CA PRO A 306 12.95 3.08 15.89
C PRO A 306 12.37 1.67 16.10
N LYS A 307 11.37 1.28 15.29
CA LYS A 307 10.75 -0.06 15.35
C LYS A 307 11.67 -1.15 14.84
N LEU A 308 12.36 -0.90 13.72
CA LEU A 308 13.37 -1.81 13.20
C LEU A 308 14.53 -2.00 14.18
N TYR A 309 14.97 -0.90 14.80
CA TYR A 309 15.99 -0.95 15.83
C TYR A 309 15.55 -1.79 17.04
N GLN A 310 14.28 -1.69 17.44
CA GLN A 310 13.72 -2.52 18.51
C GLN A 310 13.65 -4.00 18.10
N ALA A 311 13.27 -4.29 16.85
CA ALA A 311 13.16 -5.65 16.32
C ALA A 311 14.52 -6.34 16.13
N GLN A 312 15.62 -5.58 15.98
CA GLN A 312 16.98 -6.12 15.78
C GLN A 312 17.06 -7.13 14.61
N ASN A 313 16.37 -6.84 13.51
CA ASN A 313 16.24 -7.69 12.32
C ASN A 313 15.68 -9.10 12.59
N ARG A 314 14.97 -9.31 13.71
CA ARG A 314 14.36 -10.59 14.09
C ARG A 314 12.89 -10.38 14.41
N ALA A 315 12.02 -11.21 13.85
CA ALA A 315 10.58 -11.11 14.03
C ALA A 315 10.11 -11.99 15.18
N THR A 316 9.69 -11.39 16.31
CA THR A 316 9.11 -12.13 17.44
C THR A 316 7.71 -11.65 17.78
N THR A 317 7.47 -10.34 17.70
CA THR A 317 6.16 -9.73 17.91
C THR A 317 5.47 -9.43 16.58
N LYS A 318 4.15 -9.24 16.61
CA LYS A 318 3.37 -8.84 15.42
C LYS A 318 3.91 -7.57 14.76
N ASP A 319 4.38 -6.60 15.55
CA ASP A 319 4.88 -5.33 15.05
C ASP A 319 6.28 -5.47 14.42
N ASP A 320 7.08 -6.45 14.86
CA ASP A 320 8.38 -6.75 14.24
C ASP A 320 8.19 -7.29 12.82
N TYR A 321 7.23 -8.21 12.61
CA TYR A 321 6.89 -8.70 11.27
C TYR A 321 6.47 -7.54 10.35
N LYS A 322 5.65 -6.61 10.87
CA LYS A 322 5.24 -5.41 10.12
C LYS A 322 6.46 -4.56 9.74
N ALA A 323 7.33 -4.26 10.70
CA ALA A 323 8.48 -3.38 10.48
C ALA A 323 9.47 -3.95 9.46
N ILE A 324 9.83 -5.24 9.59
CA ILE A 324 10.79 -5.92 8.70
C ILE A 324 10.22 -6.05 7.29
N LEU A 325 8.94 -6.40 7.14
CA LEU A 325 8.33 -6.52 5.81
C LEU A 325 8.23 -5.17 5.11
N LEU A 326 7.86 -4.10 5.81
CA LEU A 326 7.80 -2.75 5.23
C LEU A 326 9.17 -2.23 4.79
N GLU A 327 10.27 -2.69 5.41
CA GLU A 327 11.63 -2.31 5.03
C GLU A 327 12.06 -3.04 3.75
N GLN A 328 11.86 -4.36 3.72
CA GLN A 328 12.33 -5.20 2.62
C GLN A 328 11.43 -5.08 1.37
N ARG A 329 10.15 -4.71 1.57
CA ARG A 329 9.13 -4.59 0.52
C ARG A 329 8.39 -3.25 0.61
N PRO A 330 8.97 -2.18 0.02
CA PRO A 330 8.36 -0.84 0.02
C PRO A 330 7.11 -0.74 -0.87
N ASP A 331 6.86 -1.76 -1.71
CA ASP A 331 5.64 -1.89 -2.49
C ASP A 331 4.43 -2.34 -1.66
N ILE A 332 4.61 -2.67 -0.38
CA ILE A 332 3.52 -2.92 0.57
C ILE A 332 2.89 -1.59 0.99
N GLU A 333 1.60 -1.42 0.70
CA GLU A 333 0.84 -0.23 1.11
C GLU A 333 0.38 -0.34 2.57
N SER A 334 -0.10 -1.53 2.95
CA SER A 334 -0.61 -1.79 4.28
C SER A 334 -0.36 -3.23 4.68
N ILE A 335 -0.11 -3.44 5.98
CA ILE A 335 0.15 -4.76 6.55
C ILE A 335 -0.48 -4.93 7.94
N THR A 336 -1.00 -6.12 8.18
CA THR A 336 -1.39 -6.56 9.52
C THR A 336 -0.89 -7.98 9.80
N ALA A 337 -0.66 -8.28 11.08
CA ALA A 337 -0.15 -9.56 11.54
C ALA A 337 -0.83 -9.94 12.85
N TYR A 338 -1.20 -11.21 12.98
CA TYR A 338 -1.83 -11.75 14.18
C TYR A 338 -1.42 -13.21 14.41
N GLY A 339 -1.45 -13.61 15.69
CA GLY A 339 -1.11 -14.96 16.10
C GLY A 339 -2.19 -15.96 15.70
N GLY A 340 -1.81 -17.21 15.45
CA GLY A 340 -2.77 -18.25 15.11
C GLY A 340 -3.72 -18.62 16.24
N GLU A 341 -3.41 -18.26 17.50
CA GLU A 341 -4.34 -18.28 18.63
C GLU A 341 -5.55 -17.35 18.43
N ASP A 342 -5.35 -16.25 17.69
CA ASP A 342 -6.40 -15.30 17.37
C ASP A 342 -7.09 -15.65 16.05
N ALA A 343 -6.69 -16.69 15.32
CA ALA A 343 -7.33 -17.08 14.06
C ALA A 343 -8.69 -17.78 14.29
N ASP A 344 -9.59 -17.72 13.30
CA ASP A 344 -10.83 -18.50 13.28
C ASP A 344 -10.87 -19.38 12.01
N PRO A 345 -10.67 -20.71 12.12
CA PRO A 345 -10.44 -21.48 13.35
C PRO A 345 -9.01 -21.28 13.90
N VAL A 346 -8.85 -21.51 15.21
CA VAL A 346 -7.59 -21.36 15.94
C VAL A 346 -6.53 -22.34 15.43
N GLN A 347 -5.32 -21.85 15.12
CA GLN A 347 -4.19 -22.63 14.61
C GLN A 347 -2.86 -22.23 15.28
N TYR A 348 -2.51 -22.91 16.37
CA TYR A 348 -1.27 -22.63 17.11
C TYR A 348 0.02 -22.85 16.29
N GLY A 349 1.08 -22.10 16.65
CA GLY A 349 2.40 -22.20 16.02
C GLY A 349 2.50 -21.51 14.65
N LYS A 350 1.46 -20.77 14.27
CA LYS A 350 1.41 -19.99 13.03
C LYS A 350 1.23 -18.51 13.32
N VAL A 351 1.76 -17.67 12.44
CA VAL A 351 1.49 -16.23 12.40
C VAL A 351 0.90 -15.92 11.04
N PHE A 352 -0.27 -15.32 11.03
CA PHE A 352 -0.94 -14.91 9.82
C PHE A 352 -0.60 -13.46 9.52
N ILE A 353 -0.22 -13.19 8.29
CA ILE A 353 0.19 -11.87 7.83
C ILE A 353 -0.66 -11.55 6.60
N ALA A 354 -1.52 -10.53 6.71
CA ALA A 354 -2.28 -10.04 5.57
C ALA A 354 -1.59 -8.78 5.02
N VAL A 355 -1.40 -8.75 3.71
CA VAL A 355 -0.60 -7.72 3.04
C VAL A 355 -1.35 -7.18 1.83
N LYS A 356 -1.53 -5.85 1.77
CA LYS A 356 -2.09 -5.14 0.62
C LYS A 356 -0.93 -4.47 -0.16
N PRO A 357 -0.67 -4.87 -1.42
CA PRO A 357 0.30 -4.17 -2.26
C PRO A 357 -0.18 -2.79 -2.68
N SER A 358 0.77 -1.95 -3.09
CA SER A 358 0.47 -0.64 -3.67
C SER A 358 -0.07 -0.79 -5.09
N GLY A 359 -1.24 -0.24 -5.36
CA GLY A 359 -1.87 -0.22 -6.69
C GLY A 359 -2.57 -1.51 -7.13
N ASN A 360 -2.58 -2.55 -6.28
CA ASN A 360 -3.34 -3.79 -6.47
C ASN A 360 -3.92 -4.26 -5.11
N ASN A 361 -4.91 -5.14 -5.11
CA ASN A 361 -5.58 -5.59 -3.88
C ASN A 361 -4.87 -6.79 -3.21
N VAL A 362 -4.20 -7.63 -4.00
CA VAL A 362 -3.56 -8.86 -3.54
C VAL A 362 -2.22 -9.10 -4.24
N PHE A 363 -1.32 -9.83 -3.59
CA PHE A 363 -0.10 -10.34 -4.21
C PHE A 363 -0.38 -11.65 -4.97
N THR A 364 0.40 -11.91 -6.02
CA THR A 364 0.38 -13.23 -6.69
C THR A 364 0.93 -14.32 -5.78
N ASN A 365 0.51 -15.57 -5.99
CA ASN A 365 0.97 -16.71 -5.18
C ASN A 365 2.50 -16.89 -5.25
N VAL A 366 3.11 -16.58 -6.40
CA VAL A 366 4.57 -16.59 -6.58
C VAL A 366 5.24 -15.53 -5.71
N ALA A 367 4.71 -14.30 -5.69
CA ALA A 367 5.24 -13.22 -4.87
C ALA A 367 5.11 -13.52 -3.37
N LYS A 368 3.99 -14.10 -2.93
CA LYS A 368 3.80 -14.54 -1.53
C LYS A 368 4.84 -15.58 -1.14
N ALA A 369 5.03 -16.63 -1.94
CA ALA A 369 6.02 -17.67 -1.68
C ALA A 369 7.46 -17.12 -1.66
N ALA A 370 7.75 -16.11 -2.49
CA ALA A 370 9.04 -15.43 -2.47
C ALA A 370 9.26 -14.70 -1.14
N ILE A 371 8.30 -13.88 -0.67
CA ILE A 371 8.38 -13.14 0.61
C ILE A 371 8.55 -14.12 1.79
N GLU A 372 7.77 -15.19 1.81
CA GLU A 372 7.86 -16.22 2.86
C GLU A 372 9.25 -16.84 2.94
N LYS A 373 9.85 -17.16 1.79
CA LYS A 373 11.15 -17.84 1.72
C LYS A 373 12.33 -16.90 1.92
N SER A 374 12.32 -15.72 1.31
CA SER A 374 13.48 -14.82 1.30
C SER A 374 13.54 -13.91 2.52
N ILE A 375 12.40 -13.51 3.11
CA ILE A 375 12.36 -12.54 4.21
C ILE A 375 11.94 -13.21 5.50
N LEU A 376 10.74 -13.83 5.51
CA LEU A 376 10.13 -14.29 6.75
C LEU A 376 10.87 -15.49 7.34
N LYS A 377 11.29 -16.48 6.54
CA LYS A 377 12.07 -17.62 7.05
C LYS A 377 13.44 -17.25 7.61
N GLN A 378 14.03 -16.14 7.18
CA GLN A 378 15.34 -15.70 7.67
C GLN A 378 15.24 -14.95 9.00
N SER A 379 14.17 -14.18 9.19
CA SER A 379 13.97 -13.31 10.35
C SER A 379 13.14 -13.93 11.48
N ASN A 380 12.33 -14.94 11.17
CA ASN A 380 11.37 -15.53 12.10
C ASN A 380 12.00 -16.47 13.14
N VAL A 381 11.31 -16.64 14.27
CA VAL A 381 11.59 -17.66 15.28
C VAL A 381 11.41 -19.07 14.70
N VAL A 382 12.37 -19.94 14.96
CA VAL A 382 12.48 -21.30 14.39
C VAL A 382 11.22 -22.16 14.58
N THR A 383 10.48 -21.97 15.68
CA THR A 383 9.29 -22.78 16.04
C THR A 383 7.98 -22.29 15.44
N VAL A 384 7.96 -21.10 14.84
CA VAL A 384 6.75 -20.45 14.32
C VAL A 384 6.76 -20.55 12.80
N ILE A 385 5.59 -20.71 12.19
CA ILE A 385 5.44 -20.73 10.73
C ILE A 385 4.65 -19.48 10.29
N PRO A 386 5.28 -18.52 9.58
CA PRO A 386 4.58 -17.36 9.08
C PRO A 386 3.87 -17.73 7.77
N ILE A 387 2.63 -17.30 7.61
CA ILE A 387 1.80 -17.56 6.42
C ILE A 387 1.23 -16.23 5.93
N ILE A 388 1.40 -15.97 4.63
CA ILE A 388 0.80 -14.80 4.00
C ILE A 388 -0.60 -15.17 3.50
N ILE A 389 -1.59 -14.38 3.90
CA ILE A 389 -2.99 -14.53 3.51
C ILE A 389 -3.47 -13.29 2.74
N ASP A 390 -4.55 -13.46 1.98
CA ASP A 390 -5.17 -12.35 1.26
C ASP A 390 -6.01 -11.47 2.20
N PRO A 391 -6.03 -10.14 1.97
CA PRO A 391 -6.96 -9.26 2.67
C PRO A 391 -8.41 -9.58 2.29
N ILE A 392 -9.31 -9.44 3.26
CA ILE A 392 -10.75 -9.53 3.05
C ILE A 392 -11.32 -8.12 2.94
N PHE A 393 -11.92 -7.79 1.79
CA PHE A 393 -12.51 -6.48 1.56
C PHE A 393 -13.99 -6.45 1.96
N ILE A 394 -14.35 -5.50 2.82
CA ILE A 394 -15.72 -5.14 3.13
C ILE A 394 -16.03 -3.83 2.42
N TYR A 395 -16.92 -3.90 1.44
CA TYR A 395 -17.37 -2.75 0.67
C TYR A 395 -18.50 -2.05 1.43
N LEU A 396 -18.34 -0.76 1.68
CA LEU A 396 -19.37 0.07 2.28
C LEU A 396 -20.21 0.67 1.16
N LEU A 397 -21.52 0.41 1.19
CA LEU A 397 -22.50 1.04 0.31
C LEU A 397 -23.18 2.17 1.09
N LEU A 398 -23.04 3.40 0.64
CA LEU A 398 -23.54 4.60 1.30
C LEU A 398 -24.72 5.18 0.53
N ASP A 399 -25.83 5.43 1.22
CA ASP A 399 -26.95 6.22 0.72
C ASP A 399 -27.05 7.48 1.58
N THR A 400 -26.71 8.61 0.99
CA THR A 400 -26.67 9.93 1.65
C THR A 400 -27.77 10.81 1.08
N THR A 401 -28.70 11.21 1.94
CA THR A 401 -29.66 12.29 1.64
C THR A 401 -29.13 13.60 2.23
N VAL A 402 -28.92 14.61 1.39
CA VAL A 402 -28.39 15.92 1.80
C VAL A 402 -29.45 17.00 1.59
N ASN A 403 -29.81 17.66 2.69
CA ASN A 403 -30.65 18.85 2.65
C ASN A 403 -29.76 20.08 2.57
N TYR A 404 -29.97 20.91 1.55
CA TYR A 404 -29.18 22.12 1.33
C TYR A 404 -30.08 23.32 1.04
N ASP A 405 -29.58 24.52 1.35
CA ASP A 405 -30.26 25.78 1.08
C ASP A 405 -29.83 26.34 -0.29
N PRO A 406 -30.73 26.33 -1.30
CA PRO A 406 -30.39 26.76 -2.65
C PRO A 406 -30.13 28.28 -2.77
N VAL A 407 -30.50 29.09 -1.77
CA VAL A 407 -30.27 30.54 -1.77
C VAL A 407 -28.84 30.86 -1.34
N THR A 408 -28.33 30.14 -0.34
CA THR A 408 -26.94 30.28 0.14
C THR A 408 -25.94 29.52 -0.72
N ASN A 409 -26.39 28.50 -1.46
CA ASN A 409 -25.55 27.78 -2.38
C ASN A 409 -25.24 28.63 -3.62
N LEU A 410 -24.00 29.13 -3.70
CA LEU A 410 -23.53 29.92 -4.83
C LEU A 410 -23.06 29.05 -6.01
N THR A 411 -23.04 27.72 -5.87
CA THR A 411 -22.75 26.78 -6.96
C THR A 411 -24.02 26.06 -7.42
N ASP A 412 -23.98 25.41 -8.58
CA ASP A 412 -25.08 24.56 -9.04
C ASP A 412 -25.17 23.26 -8.24
N GLU A 413 -26.37 22.66 -8.19
CA GLU A 413 -26.65 21.42 -7.46
C GLU A 413 -25.78 20.25 -7.94
N THR A 414 -25.50 20.16 -9.24
CA THR A 414 -24.68 19.08 -9.82
C THR A 414 -23.23 19.17 -9.34
N THR A 415 -22.66 20.39 -9.31
CA THR A 415 -21.33 20.62 -8.75
C THR A 415 -21.30 20.33 -7.25
N LEU A 416 -22.33 20.75 -6.49
CA LEU A 416 -22.39 20.43 -5.06
C LEU A 416 -22.43 18.92 -4.82
N LYS A 417 -23.25 18.18 -5.56
CA LYS A 417 -23.30 16.71 -5.52
C LYS A 417 -21.95 16.08 -5.85
N THR A 418 -21.24 16.60 -6.84
CA THR A 418 -19.90 16.12 -7.23
C THR A 418 -18.86 16.38 -6.15
N ASN A 419 -18.92 17.55 -5.51
CA ASN A 419 -18.04 17.91 -4.41
C ASN A 419 -18.28 17.00 -3.19
N ILE A 420 -19.55 16.73 -2.85
CA ILE A 420 -19.91 15.80 -1.76
C ILE A 420 -19.39 14.40 -2.08
N ASN A 421 -19.61 13.91 -3.31
CA ASN A 421 -19.07 12.62 -3.74
C ASN A 421 -17.54 12.56 -3.61
N THR A 422 -16.85 13.63 -4.01
CA THR A 422 -15.38 13.72 -3.89
C THR A 422 -14.93 13.73 -2.42
N SER A 423 -15.67 14.41 -1.53
CA SER A 423 -15.40 14.41 -0.08
C SER A 423 -15.52 13.00 0.51
N ILE A 424 -16.59 12.27 0.16
CA ILE A 424 -16.79 10.87 0.57
C ILE A 424 -15.64 9.99 0.04
N GLN A 425 -15.32 10.09 -1.25
CA GLN A 425 -14.22 9.33 -1.87
C GLN A 425 -12.86 9.59 -1.21
N ASN A 426 -12.58 10.85 -0.88
CA ASN A 426 -11.35 11.22 -0.17
C ASN A 426 -11.30 10.56 1.21
N TYR A 427 -12.37 10.64 1.99
CA TYR A 427 -12.46 9.98 3.30
C TYR A 427 -12.17 8.48 3.20
N HIS A 428 -12.70 7.77 2.19
CA HIS A 428 -12.37 6.36 1.99
C HIS A 428 -10.87 6.13 1.75
N GLN A 429 -10.27 6.86 0.81
CA GLN A 429 -8.86 6.69 0.43
C GLN A 429 -7.89 7.08 1.56
N THR A 430 -8.21 8.13 2.33
CA THR A 430 -7.33 8.62 3.41
C THR A 430 -7.52 7.85 4.70
N ASN A 431 -8.74 7.44 5.03
CA ASN A 431 -9.07 6.94 6.36
C ASN A 431 -9.39 5.44 6.41
N LEU A 432 -9.75 4.75 5.32
CA LEU A 432 -10.30 3.38 5.42
C LEU A 432 -9.52 2.30 4.65
N GLU A 433 -8.90 2.63 3.51
CA GLU A 433 -8.29 1.63 2.60
C GLU A 433 -7.01 0.94 3.12
N LYS A 434 -6.74 1.05 4.42
CA LYS A 434 -5.59 0.44 5.12
C LYS A 434 -6.08 -0.48 6.24
N PHE A 435 -5.24 -1.42 6.66
CA PHE A 435 -5.55 -2.26 7.82
C PHE A 435 -5.65 -1.45 9.11
N ASP A 436 -6.35 -2.03 10.09
CA ASP A 436 -6.55 -1.50 11.44
C ASP A 436 -7.25 -0.11 11.47
N GLN A 437 -7.84 0.32 10.35
CA GLN A 437 -8.60 1.56 10.26
C GLN A 437 -10.06 1.36 10.63
N LYS A 438 -10.58 2.24 11.49
CA LYS A 438 -11.97 2.17 11.94
C LYS A 438 -12.81 3.17 11.17
N PHE A 439 -13.93 2.72 10.64
CA PHE A 439 -14.94 3.65 10.13
C PHE A 439 -15.61 4.35 11.28
N ARG A 440 -15.58 5.68 11.26
CA ARG A 440 -16.29 6.54 12.21
C ARG A 440 -17.39 7.28 11.48
N TYR A 441 -18.66 6.99 11.81
CA TYR A 441 -19.80 7.61 11.14
C TYR A 441 -19.78 9.14 11.29
N SER A 442 -19.44 9.63 12.49
CA SER A 442 -19.41 11.07 12.78
C SER A 442 -18.37 11.84 11.97
N MET A 443 -17.23 11.20 11.65
CA MET A 443 -16.18 11.85 10.85
C MET A 443 -16.62 11.99 9.40
N LEU A 444 -17.20 10.93 8.81
CA LEU A 444 -17.77 11.01 7.47
C LEU A 444 -18.87 12.07 7.38
N SER A 445 -19.79 12.08 8.36
CA SER A 445 -20.86 13.10 8.42
C SER A 445 -20.28 14.50 8.47
N GLN A 446 -19.24 14.72 9.29
CA GLN A 446 -18.58 16.01 9.39
C GLN A 446 -17.89 16.42 8.08
N ASP A 447 -17.24 15.49 7.38
CA ASP A 447 -16.60 15.77 6.09
C ASP A 447 -17.62 16.09 4.99
N ILE A 448 -18.81 15.49 5.04
CA ILE A 448 -19.95 15.85 4.18
C ILE A 448 -20.43 17.26 4.50
N ASP A 449 -20.71 17.57 5.78
CA ASP A 449 -21.21 18.88 6.20
C ASP A 449 -20.21 20.01 5.89
N ASN A 450 -18.91 19.77 6.09
CA ASN A 450 -17.85 20.73 5.80
C ASN A 450 -17.57 20.93 4.29
N THR A 451 -18.22 20.16 3.41
CA THR A 451 -18.01 20.30 1.96
C THR A 451 -18.51 21.66 1.46
N ASN A 452 -19.59 22.19 2.04
CA ASN A 452 -20.14 23.48 1.67
C ASN A 452 -21.06 24.05 2.78
N ASP A 453 -20.91 25.34 3.09
CA ASP A 453 -21.70 26.03 4.11
C ASP A 453 -23.22 26.05 3.85
N SER A 454 -23.68 25.79 2.62
CA SER A 454 -25.10 25.69 2.27
C SER A 454 -25.76 24.39 2.70
N ILE A 455 -24.99 23.38 3.11
CA ILE A 455 -25.51 22.12 3.63
C ILE A 455 -26.13 22.37 5.00
N ARG A 456 -27.41 22.01 5.15
CA ARG A 456 -28.16 22.19 6.40
C ARG A 456 -28.15 20.93 7.24
N ASN A 457 -28.29 19.78 6.59
CA ASN A 457 -28.33 18.49 7.24
C ASN A 457 -27.92 17.40 6.25
N ASN A 458 -27.29 16.35 6.77
CA ASN A 458 -27.11 15.11 6.04
C ASN A 458 -27.75 13.95 6.80
N ARG A 459 -28.24 12.97 6.05
CA ARG A 459 -28.68 11.69 6.57
C ARG A 459 -28.03 10.60 5.74
N THR A 460 -26.99 9.98 6.27
CA THR A 460 -26.31 8.86 5.64
C THR A 460 -26.78 7.55 6.26
N THR A 461 -27.06 6.57 5.40
CA THR A 461 -27.28 5.18 5.78
C THR A 461 -26.25 4.32 5.07
N MET A 462 -25.95 3.15 5.65
CA MET A 462 -24.85 2.32 5.20
C MET A 462 -25.26 0.86 5.17
N ARG A 463 -24.83 0.15 4.13
CA ARG A 463 -24.91 -1.30 4.02
C ARG A 463 -23.50 -1.87 3.81
N TYR A 464 -23.31 -3.12 4.20
CA TYR A 464 -22.05 -3.83 4.03
C TYR A 464 -22.17 -4.82 2.91
N GLN A 465 -21.13 -4.94 2.11
CA GLN A 465 -21.05 -5.95 1.06
C GLN A 465 -19.71 -6.66 1.12
N GLN A 466 -19.73 -7.98 1.20
CA GLN A 466 -18.55 -8.81 0.88
C GLN A 466 -18.74 -9.46 -0.49
N ARG A 467 -17.62 -9.70 -1.18
CA ARG A 467 -17.58 -10.39 -2.46
C ARG A 467 -16.93 -11.76 -2.26
N ILE A 468 -17.66 -12.82 -2.59
CA ILE A 468 -17.14 -14.19 -2.56
C ILE A 468 -16.59 -14.52 -3.93
N ALA A 469 -15.27 -14.63 -4.06
CA ALA A 469 -14.64 -15.14 -5.28
C ALA A 469 -14.89 -16.66 -5.41
N ILE A 470 -15.38 -17.09 -6.57
CA ILE A 470 -15.63 -18.51 -6.84
C ILE A 470 -14.49 -19.09 -7.67
N GLU A 471 -13.58 -19.82 -7.03
CA GLU A 471 -12.39 -20.38 -7.70
C GLU A 471 -12.74 -21.46 -8.72
N THR A 472 -13.79 -22.25 -8.45
CA THR A 472 -14.23 -23.33 -9.34
C THR A 472 -15.74 -23.47 -9.27
N LEU A 473 -16.40 -23.21 -10.40
CA LEU A 473 -17.84 -23.38 -10.56
C LEU A 473 -18.23 -24.86 -10.40
N ASP A 474 -19.49 -25.07 -10.03
CA ASP A 474 -20.09 -26.40 -9.86
C ASP A 474 -19.38 -27.31 -8.84
N THR A 475 -18.59 -26.73 -7.92
CA THR A 475 -17.96 -27.45 -6.80
C THR A 475 -18.54 -26.95 -5.48
N PRO A 476 -19.04 -27.84 -4.59
CA PRO A 476 -19.58 -27.42 -3.31
C PRO A 476 -18.46 -26.98 -2.37
N ILE A 477 -18.47 -25.70 -1.97
CA ILE A 477 -17.47 -25.09 -1.08
C ILE A 477 -18.19 -24.38 0.07
N THR A 478 -17.59 -24.39 1.25
CA THR A 478 -18.10 -23.64 2.41
C THR A 478 -17.44 -22.28 2.49
N TYR A 479 -18.24 -21.23 2.60
CA TYR A 479 -17.75 -19.85 2.74
C TYR A 479 -18.18 -19.27 4.08
N THR A 480 -17.24 -18.64 4.78
CA THR A 480 -17.51 -17.92 6.02
C THR A 480 -17.23 -16.44 5.80
N LEU A 481 -18.24 -15.62 6.04
CA LEU A 481 -18.22 -14.17 5.94
C LEU A 481 -18.41 -13.58 7.34
N ASN A 482 -17.56 -12.64 7.71
CA ASN A 482 -17.58 -12.03 9.04
C ASN A 482 -17.69 -10.51 8.87
N PHE A 483 -18.86 -9.96 9.18
CA PHE A 483 -19.08 -8.51 9.13
C PHE A 483 -18.72 -7.80 10.45
N ASN A 484 -18.51 -8.56 11.52
CA ASN A 484 -18.05 -8.09 12.84
C ASN A 484 -18.91 -6.98 13.45
N ASN A 485 -20.18 -6.91 13.05
CA ASN A 485 -21.17 -5.98 13.54
C ASN A 485 -22.52 -6.68 13.61
N ALA A 486 -23.38 -6.23 14.52
CA ALA A 486 -24.74 -6.73 14.61
C ALA A 486 -25.52 -6.41 13.32
N LEU A 487 -26.23 -7.41 12.80
CA LEU A 487 -26.95 -7.31 11.53
C LEU A 487 -28.46 -7.19 11.76
N GLN A 488 -29.11 -6.43 10.90
CA GLN A 488 -30.57 -6.37 10.85
C GLN A 488 -31.13 -7.67 10.27
N HIS A 489 -32.22 -8.17 10.86
CA HIS A 489 -32.89 -9.37 10.36
C HIS A 489 -33.60 -9.07 9.02
N GLY A 490 -33.65 -10.05 8.13
CA GLY A 490 -34.35 -10.01 6.84
C GLY A 490 -33.70 -9.16 5.75
N ASN A 491 -32.46 -8.71 5.96
CA ASN A 491 -31.77 -7.72 5.11
C ASN A 491 -30.51 -8.27 4.42
N LEU A 492 -30.32 -9.59 4.39
CA LEU A 492 -29.27 -10.21 3.58
C LEU A 492 -29.78 -10.42 2.15
N ILE A 493 -29.04 -9.91 1.17
CA ILE A 493 -29.34 -10.06 -0.26
C ILE A 493 -28.06 -10.45 -0.99
N SER A 494 -28.14 -11.37 -1.96
CA SER A 494 -27.01 -11.66 -2.85
C SER A 494 -27.24 -11.24 -4.30
N SER A 495 -26.15 -11.20 -5.07
CA SER A 495 -26.27 -11.29 -6.53
C SER A 495 -26.76 -12.68 -6.97
N SER A 496 -27.31 -12.75 -8.19
CA SER A 496 -27.95 -13.96 -8.69
C SER A 496 -26.98 -14.96 -9.31
N PHE A 497 -27.28 -16.24 -9.15
CA PHE A 497 -26.51 -17.36 -9.69
C PHE A 497 -27.42 -18.47 -10.21
N ILE A 498 -26.91 -19.29 -11.14
CA ILE A 498 -27.58 -20.49 -11.63
C ILE A 498 -27.19 -21.66 -10.75
N ALA A 499 -28.18 -22.37 -10.21
CA ALA A 499 -27.96 -23.58 -9.41
C ALA A 499 -27.99 -24.85 -10.29
N THR A 500 -27.80 -26.02 -9.67
CA THR A 500 -27.61 -27.29 -10.40
C THR A 500 -28.85 -27.81 -11.12
N ASP A 501 -30.03 -27.26 -10.81
CA ASP A 501 -31.30 -27.52 -11.48
C ASP A 501 -31.50 -26.65 -12.75
N GLY A 502 -30.55 -25.76 -13.05
CA GLY A 502 -30.56 -24.88 -14.22
C GLY A 502 -31.38 -23.60 -14.05
N TYR A 503 -31.95 -23.33 -12.87
CA TYR A 503 -32.68 -22.09 -12.59
C TYR A 503 -31.79 -21.05 -11.89
N THR A 504 -32.17 -19.78 -12.04
CA THR A 504 -31.49 -18.64 -11.39
C THR A 504 -32.08 -18.37 -10.01
N TYR A 505 -31.23 -18.24 -9.00
CA TYR A 505 -31.58 -17.98 -7.60
C TYR A 505 -30.81 -16.79 -7.03
N THR A 506 -31.34 -16.21 -5.96
CA THR A 506 -30.65 -15.27 -5.06
C THR A 506 -30.69 -15.81 -3.63
N LEU A 507 -29.70 -15.45 -2.81
CA LEU A 507 -29.68 -15.77 -1.39
C LEU A 507 -30.40 -14.68 -0.61
N VAL A 508 -31.27 -15.11 0.29
CA VAL A 508 -32.05 -14.26 1.20
C VAL A 508 -32.00 -14.82 2.61
N ASP A 509 -32.17 -13.92 3.58
CA ASP A 509 -32.33 -14.27 4.99
C ASP A 509 -33.79 -14.63 5.32
N ASP A 510 -34.00 -15.74 6.02
CA ASP A 510 -35.31 -16.21 6.45
C ASP A 510 -35.81 -15.56 7.76
N THR A 511 -35.02 -14.64 8.36
CA THR A 511 -35.27 -13.92 9.63
C THR A 511 -35.16 -14.77 10.90
N ILE A 512 -34.87 -16.06 10.78
CA ILE A 512 -34.80 -17.01 11.91
C ILE A 512 -33.36 -17.58 12.04
N GLY A 513 -32.43 -17.11 11.20
CA GLY A 513 -31.02 -17.47 11.26
C GLY A 513 -30.57 -18.44 10.17
N ASN A 514 -31.41 -18.74 9.17
CA ASN A 514 -31.00 -19.54 8.00
C ASN A 514 -31.01 -18.70 6.72
N ILE A 515 -30.15 -19.12 5.79
CA ILE A 515 -30.02 -18.50 4.48
C ILE A 515 -30.67 -19.43 3.47
N LYS A 516 -31.53 -18.88 2.62
CA LYS A 516 -32.30 -19.61 1.62
C LYS A 516 -31.94 -19.14 0.23
N ALA A 517 -31.89 -20.06 -0.74
CA ALA A 517 -31.82 -19.71 -2.15
C ALA A 517 -33.25 -19.67 -2.73
N VAL A 518 -33.65 -18.51 -3.26
CA VAL A 518 -35.02 -18.25 -3.72
C VAL A 518 -35.08 -17.80 -5.17
N LYS A 519 -36.20 -18.09 -5.83
CA LYS A 519 -36.58 -17.54 -7.13
C LYS A 519 -38.06 -17.15 -7.13
N LEU A 520 -38.47 -16.28 -8.05
CA LEU A 520 -39.89 -15.95 -8.21
C LEU A 520 -40.65 -17.15 -8.80
N ASN A 521 -41.80 -17.49 -8.22
CA ASN A 521 -42.67 -18.55 -8.73
C ASN A 521 -43.16 -18.27 -10.16
N SER A 522 -43.33 -16.98 -10.52
CA SER A 522 -43.66 -16.54 -11.88
C SER A 522 -42.52 -16.67 -12.90
N GLY A 523 -41.34 -17.09 -12.46
CA GLY A 523 -40.09 -17.01 -13.22
C GLY A 523 -39.44 -15.63 -13.08
N GLY A 524 -38.12 -15.62 -12.89
CA GLY A 524 -37.32 -14.42 -12.66
C GLY A 524 -36.60 -14.44 -11.30
N VAL A 525 -35.82 -13.38 -11.06
CA VAL A 525 -35.01 -13.21 -9.85
C VAL A 525 -35.71 -12.23 -8.91
N TRP A 526 -35.64 -12.48 -7.60
CA TRP A 526 -36.06 -11.53 -6.58
C TRP A 526 -34.85 -10.86 -5.93
N THR A 527 -34.89 -9.52 -5.85
CA THR A 527 -33.89 -8.70 -5.17
C THR A 527 -34.62 -7.79 -4.19
N GLY A 528 -34.67 -8.18 -2.93
CA GLY A 528 -35.36 -7.40 -1.90
C GLY A 528 -35.64 -8.21 -0.64
N SER A 529 -36.25 -7.58 0.34
CA SER A 529 -36.61 -8.22 1.61
C SER A 529 -37.63 -9.34 1.40
N VAL A 530 -37.57 -10.33 2.28
CA VAL A 530 -38.44 -11.51 2.27
C VAL A 530 -39.04 -11.67 3.67
N HIS A 531 -40.28 -12.14 3.73
CA HIS A 531 -40.93 -12.48 4.99
C HIS A 531 -41.59 -13.87 4.96
N ILE A 532 -41.80 -14.46 6.14
CA ILE A 532 -42.48 -15.74 6.32
C ILE A 532 -43.93 -15.50 6.78
N ARG A 533 -44.90 -16.17 6.17
CA ARG A 533 -46.31 -16.21 6.67
C ARG A 533 -46.51 -17.43 7.59
N GLU A 534 -47.62 -17.47 8.35
CA GLU A 534 -47.98 -18.60 9.25
C GLU A 534 -47.89 -20.00 8.59
N THR A 535 -47.95 -20.09 7.26
CA THR A 535 -47.83 -21.33 6.48
C THR A 535 -46.39 -21.80 6.22
N GLY A 536 -45.37 -21.06 6.66
CA GLY A 536 -43.95 -21.40 6.46
C GLY A 536 -43.41 -21.11 5.05
N VAL A 537 -44.21 -20.47 4.19
CA VAL A 537 -43.83 -20.11 2.82
C VAL A 537 -43.30 -18.68 2.76
N LEU A 538 -42.17 -18.50 2.07
CA LEU A 538 -41.50 -17.20 1.88
C LEU A 538 -42.21 -16.39 0.80
N HIS A 539 -42.42 -15.11 1.08
CA HIS A 539 -43.06 -14.15 0.19
C HIS A 539 -42.21 -12.87 0.06
N THR A 540 -42.36 -12.16 -1.06
CA THR A 540 -41.68 -10.86 -1.26
C THR A 540 -42.25 -9.78 -0.32
N GLY A 541 -41.39 -8.88 0.19
CA GLY A 541 -41.78 -7.69 0.97
C GLY A 541 -41.19 -7.62 2.39
N GLU A 542 -41.35 -6.47 3.05
CA GLU A 542 -40.92 -6.26 4.44
C GLU A 542 -41.89 -6.85 5.47
N TYR A 543 -41.38 -7.41 6.57
CA TYR A 543 -42.19 -7.91 7.68
C TYR A 543 -42.52 -6.79 8.69
N HIS A 544 -43.81 -6.48 8.88
CA HIS A 544 -44.26 -5.56 9.94
C HIS A 544 -44.69 -6.34 11.19
N TYR A 545 -43.86 -6.32 12.24
CA TYR A 545 -44.11 -7.05 13.51
C TYR A 545 -45.38 -6.61 14.28
N ALA A 546 -45.89 -5.40 14.02
CA ALA A 546 -46.95 -4.80 14.84
C ALA A 546 -48.38 -5.07 14.35
N VAL A 547 -48.56 -5.42 13.07
CA VAL A 547 -49.87 -5.65 12.43
C VAL A 547 -49.61 -6.50 11.19
N ASP A 548 -50.37 -7.58 10.96
CA ASP A 548 -50.41 -8.34 9.69
C ASP A 548 -50.91 -7.45 8.54
N VAL A 549 -50.14 -6.44 8.16
CA VAL A 549 -50.40 -5.55 7.04
C VAL A 549 -49.40 -5.95 5.97
N HIS A 550 -49.84 -6.82 5.08
CA HIS A 550 -49.11 -7.22 3.89
C HIS A 550 -49.32 -6.19 2.78
N ASP A 551 -48.28 -5.91 2.00
CA ASP A 551 -48.46 -5.27 0.70
C ASP A 551 -49.37 -6.15 -0.19
N THR A 552 -50.23 -5.50 -0.97
CA THR A 552 -51.22 -6.15 -1.83
C THR A 552 -50.53 -6.84 -3.04
N GLU A 553 -49.23 -6.61 -3.26
CA GLU A 553 -48.44 -7.11 -4.39
C GLU A 553 -47.42 -8.23 -4.04
N SER A 554 -47.48 -8.80 -2.83
CA SER A 554 -46.53 -9.83 -2.37
C SER A 554 -46.61 -11.14 -3.20
N GLN A 555 -45.49 -11.56 -3.80
CA GLN A 555 -45.37 -12.75 -4.65
C GLN A 555 -44.77 -13.95 -3.90
N LEU A 556 -45.12 -15.17 -4.34
CA LEU A 556 -44.57 -16.43 -3.81
C LEU A 556 -43.14 -16.66 -4.31
N LEU A 557 -42.29 -17.14 -3.40
CA LEU A 557 -40.91 -17.54 -3.68
C LEU A 557 -40.77 -19.07 -3.63
N ASP A 558 -40.15 -19.62 -4.66
CA ASP A 558 -39.76 -21.03 -4.70
C ASP A 558 -38.34 -21.19 -4.13
N LEU A 559 -38.15 -22.21 -3.31
CA LEU A 559 -36.87 -22.53 -2.67
C LEU A 559 -36.09 -23.55 -3.51
N PHE A 560 -34.78 -23.37 -3.61
CA PHE A 560 -33.93 -24.45 -4.08
C PHE A 560 -33.85 -25.57 -3.02
N ILE A 561 -33.88 -26.81 -3.49
CA ILE A 561 -33.77 -28.00 -2.65
C ILE A 561 -32.39 -28.63 -2.88
N LEU A 562 -31.60 -28.71 -1.82
CA LEU A 562 -30.29 -29.33 -1.83
C LEU A 562 -30.39 -30.85 -2.04
N PRO A 563 -29.30 -31.52 -2.48
CA PRO A 563 -29.30 -32.97 -2.72
C PRO A 563 -29.68 -33.83 -1.49
N ASP A 564 -29.51 -33.29 -0.29
CA ASP A 564 -29.88 -33.92 0.98
C ASP A 564 -31.36 -33.69 1.37
N GLY A 565 -32.12 -32.95 0.55
CA GLY A 565 -33.51 -32.59 0.79
C GLY A 565 -33.71 -31.33 1.64
N SER A 566 -32.63 -30.66 2.08
CA SER A 566 -32.70 -29.41 2.83
C SER A 566 -32.98 -28.20 1.92
N THR A 567 -33.49 -27.12 2.51
CA THR A 567 -33.61 -25.80 1.85
C THR A 567 -32.65 -24.77 2.46
N ASP A 568 -31.86 -25.17 3.45
CA ASP A 568 -30.91 -24.32 4.17
C ASP A 568 -29.58 -24.27 3.42
N TYR A 569 -29.31 -23.15 2.75
CA TYR A 569 -28.03 -22.89 2.09
C TYR A 569 -26.94 -22.44 3.06
N GLY A 570 -27.30 -22.06 4.28
CA GLY A 570 -26.39 -21.47 5.22
C GLY A 570 -27.08 -20.98 6.49
N THR A 571 -26.28 -20.37 7.35
CA THR A 571 -26.72 -19.79 8.63
C THR A 571 -26.22 -18.36 8.78
N ILE A 572 -26.99 -17.53 9.46
CA ILE A 572 -26.63 -16.16 9.83
C ILE A 572 -26.76 -15.97 11.34
N ASP A 573 -25.67 -15.52 11.97
CA ASP A 573 -25.66 -15.04 13.35
C ASP A 573 -25.74 -13.51 13.34
N TYR A 574 -26.90 -12.98 13.72
CA TYR A 574 -27.15 -11.54 13.73
C TYR A 574 -26.39 -10.79 14.82
N ALA A 575 -25.99 -11.45 15.91
CA ALA A 575 -25.30 -10.79 17.01
C ALA A 575 -23.82 -10.58 16.68
N THR A 576 -23.17 -11.58 16.09
CA THR A 576 -21.75 -11.48 15.70
C THR A 576 -21.56 -10.95 14.28
N GLY A 577 -22.61 -11.00 13.45
CA GLY A 577 -22.54 -10.71 12.02
C GLY A 577 -21.78 -11.78 11.23
N LYS A 578 -21.87 -13.04 11.66
CA LYS A 578 -21.22 -14.19 11.00
C LYS A 578 -22.22 -14.88 10.08
N VAL A 579 -21.84 -15.01 8.81
CA VAL A 579 -22.65 -15.61 7.75
C VAL A 579 -21.87 -16.81 7.21
N ILE A 580 -22.46 -17.99 7.24
CA ILE A 580 -21.84 -19.24 6.76
C ILE A 580 -22.71 -19.79 5.64
N LEU A 581 -22.14 -19.96 4.45
CA LEU A 581 -22.78 -20.68 3.35
C LEU A 581 -22.21 -22.08 3.29
N ASN A 582 -23.06 -23.09 3.50
CA ASN A 582 -22.66 -24.49 3.53
C ASN A 582 -22.83 -25.12 2.16
N SER A 583 -21.78 -25.77 1.65
CA SER A 583 -21.82 -26.48 0.35
C SER A 583 -22.35 -25.61 -0.81
N PHE A 584 -22.02 -24.32 -0.81
CA PHE A 584 -22.43 -23.39 -1.86
C PHE A 584 -21.84 -23.83 -3.20
N ARG A 585 -22.70 -24.05 -4.20
CA ARG A 585 -22.35 -24.66 -5.49
C ARG A 585 -23.05 -23.92 -6.65
N PRO A 586 -22.58 -22.71 -7.01
CA PRO A 586 -23.08 -22.02 -8.19
C PRO A 586 -22.52 -22.69 -9.46
N VAL A 587 -23.37 -22.92 -10.45
CA VAL A 587 -22.98 -23.42 -11.78
C VAL A 587 -22.52 -22.27 -12.67
N THR A 588 -23.23 -21.14 -12.58
CA THR A 588 -22.91 -19.92 -13.34
C THR A 588 -23.24 -18.70 -12.50
N ILE A 589 -22.40 -17.66 -12.57
CA ILE A 589 -22.69 -16.34 -11.99
C ILE A 589 -23.35 -15.48 -13.08
N THR A 590 -24.51 -14.90 -12.78
CA THR A 590 -25.35 -14.28 -13.83
C THR A 590 -25.07 -12.80 -14.05
N ASP A 591 -24.33 -12.14 -13.16
CA ASP A 591 -24.02 -10.71 -13.21
C ASP A 591 -22.76 -10.38 -14.04
N GLY A 592 -22.14 -11.39 -14.67
CA GLY A 592 -20.94 -11.24 -15.51
C GLY A 592 -19.63 -11.10 -14.72
N ASN A 593 -19.67 -11.13 -13.39
CA ASN A 593 -18.49 -11.15 -12.54
C ASN A 593 -18.04 -12.58 -12.21
N ASP A 594 -16.84 -12.72 -11.65
CA ASP A 594 -16.27 -13.95 -11.10
C ASP A 594 -16.52 -14.11 -9.59
N TYR A 595 -17.37 -13.27 -9.01
CA TYR A 595 -17.72 -13.26 -7.60
C TYR A 595 -19.23 -13.11 -7.34
N ILE A 596 -19.69 -13.59 -6.18
CA ILE A 596 -21.05 -13.34 -5.67
C ILE A 596 -21.00 -12.21 -4.64
N LYS A 597 -21.84 -11.19 -4.82
CA LYS A 597 -22.02 -10.10 -3.84
C LYS A 597 -22.94 -10.60 -2.73
N ILE A 598 -22.56 -10.44 -1.46
CA ILE A 598 -23.43 -10.63 -0.29
C ILE A 598 -23.52 -9.29 0.43
N THR A 599 -24.71 -8.70 0.41
CA THR A 599 -25.02 -7.41 1.03
C THR A 599 -25.86 -7.62 2.27
N VAL A 600 -25.50 -6.95 3.37
CA VAL A 600 -26.21 -6.98 4.65
C VAL A 600 -26.35 -5.58 5.22
N THR A 601 -27.37 -5.35 6.04
CA THR A 601 -27.59 -4.07 6.71
C THR A 601 -27.23 -4.18 8.19
N PRO A 602 -26.42 -3.27 8.78
CA PRO A 602 -26.19 -3.23 10.21
C PRO A 602 -27.48 -2.94 10.99
N THR A 603 -27.59 -3.43 12.23
CA THR A 603 -28.73 -3.10 13.10
C THR A 603 -28.83 -1.59 13.38
N TYR A 604 -27.69 -0.91 13.49
CA TYR A 604 -27.61 0.53 13.73
C TYR A 604 -26.94 1.22 12.54
N ASN A 605 -27.69 2.05 11.82
CA ASN A 605 -27.20 2.72 10.61
C ASN A 605 -26.11 3.77 10.86
N ASN A 606 -25.89 4.17 12.12
CA ASN A 606 -24.91 5.18 12.55
C ASN A 606 -23.79 4.59 13.42
N SER A 607 -23.59 3.26 13.41
CA SER A 607 -22.53 2.65 14.21
C SER A 607 -21.17 2.74 13.53
N ASP A 608 -20.14 2.96 14.34
CA ASP A 608 -18.76 2.80 13.93
C ASP A 608 -18.46 1.34 13.55
N ILE A 609 -17.50 1.14 12.65
CA ILE A 609 -17.07 -0.21 12.23
C ILE A 609 -15.63 -0.39 12.63
N THR A 610 -15.35 -1.53 13.23
CA THR A 610 -13.98 -1.97 13.47
C THR A 610 -13.72 -3.21 12.64
N PRO A 611 -12.96 -3.12 11.53
CA PRO A 611 -12.50 -4.32 10.84
C PRO A 611 -11.58 -5.10 11.79
N LEU A 612 -11.62 -6.42 11.68
CA LEU A 612 -10.75 -7.30 12.47
C LEU A 612 -9.72 -7.96 11.55
N ARG A 613 -8.48 -8.06 12.04
CA ARG A 613 -7.41 -8.87 11.44
C ARG A 613 -7.19 -8.49 9.96
N GLU A 614 -7.38 -9.43 9.04
CA GLU A 614 -7.18 -9.30 7.59
C GLU A 614 -8.23 -8.45 6.85
N GLN A 615 -9.16 -7.83 7.56
CA GLN A 615 -10.22 -7.04 6.94
C GLN A 615 -9.79 -5.61 6.61
N ILE A 616 -10.21 -5.14 5.43
CA ILE A 616 -10.08 -3.76 4.97
C ILE A 616 -11.45 -3.24 4.58
N LEU A 617 -11.77 -2.04 5.07
CA LEU A 617 -12.96 -1.32 4.65
C LEU A 617 -12.65 -0.55 3.36
N THR A 618 -13.51 -0.67 2.36
CA THR A 618 -13.31 -0.02 1.07
C THR A 618 -14.66 0.33 0.42
N TYR A 619 -14.60 0.91 -0.77
CA TYR A 619 -15.73 1.15 -1.65
C TYR A 619 -15.32 0.79 -3.08
N ASP A 620 -16.29 0.61 -3.98
CA ASP A 620 -16.01 0.37 -5.39
C ASP A 620 -16.33 1.62 -6.20
N VAL A 621 -15.30 2.27 -6.73
CA VAL A 621 -15.42 3.47 -7.58
C VAL A 621 -16.19 3.21 -8.87
N ASN A 622 -16.25 1.96 -9.34
CA ASN A 622 -16.93 1.59 -10.58
C ASN A 622 -18.37 1.15 -10.34
N ASP A 623 -18.74 0.87 -9.09
CA ASP A 623 -20.10 0.46 -8.73
C ASP A 623 -20.94 1.71 -8.43
N THR A 624 -21.89 2.02 -9.29
CA THR A 624 -22.78 3.19 -9.13
C THR A 624 -23.68 3.08 -7.90
N GLU A 625 -23.84 1.88 -7.34
CA GLU A 625 -24.59 1.65 -6.10
C GLU A 625 -23.73 1.83 -4.84
N ALA A 626 -22.42 2.05 -4.98
CA ALA A 626 -21.52 2.22 -3.84
C ALA A 626 -21.75 3.55 -3.10
N ILE A 627 -21.98 4.64 -3.83
CA ILE A 627 -22.28 5.96 -3.26
C ILE A 627 -23.49 6.53 -3.99
N VAL A 628 -24.63 6.52 -3.31
CA VAL A 628 -25.87 7.14 -3.77
C VAL A 628 -26.07 8.44 -3.01
N ILE A 629 -26.14 9.56 -3.73
CA ILE A 629 -26.40 10.88 -3.14
C ILE A 629 -27.73 11.41 -3.66
N ASN A 630 -28.64 11.66 -2.71
CA ASN A 630 -29.95 12.23 -2.92
C ASN A 630 -29.95 13.68 -2.42
N MET A 631 -30.16 14.64 -3.31
CA MET A 631 -30.17 16.07 -2.97
C MET A 631 -31.60 16.53 -2.72
N VAL A 632 -31.83 17.24 -1.63
CA VAL A 632 -33.13 17.83 -1.29
C VAL A 632 -32.94 19.32 -1.05
N ALA A 633 -33.51 20.13 -1.93
CA ALA A 633 -33.54 21.57 -1.73
C ALA A 633 -34.52 21.92 -0.61
N GLU A 634 -34.02 22.59 0.42
CA GLU A 634 -34.82 23.07 1.55
C GLU A 634 -34.82 24.60 1.53
N THR A 635 -35.90 25.17 1.01
CA THR A 635 -36.17 26.61 1.07
C THR A 635 -37.03 26.91 2.29
N ILE A 636 -36.57 27.81 3.16
CA ILE A 636 -37.41 28.42 4.21
C ILE A 636 -38.33 29.46 3.57
#